data_AF-A0A5N5HZ91-F1
#
_entry.id   AF-A0A5N5HZ91-F1
#
_cell.length_a   1.000
_cell.length_b   1.000
_cell.length_c   1.000
_cell.angle_alpha   90.00
_cell.angle_beta   90.00
_cell.angle_gamma   90.00
#
_symmetry.space_group_name_H-M   'P 1'
#
loop_
_entity.id
_entity.type
_entity.pdbx_description
1 polymer ?
#
loop_
_entity_poly.entity_id
_entity_poly.type
_entity_poly.pdbx_seq_one_letter_code
_entity_poly.pdbx_strand_id
1 'polypeptide(L)'
;MAVLPNKVSPELQDSMFGTLKELFDFPIETKAQTPQEKPVTDGYTSTPFHESLAAGTDSEKSRTFEHHFWPNGNDQYRYGFVYIC
;
A
#
# COMPACT_ATOMS: atom_id res chain seq x y z
N MET A 1 -5.24 6.69 27.55
CA MET A 1 -5.48 5.66 26.51
C MET A 1 -6.42 6.27 25.48
N ALA A 2 -5.96 6.47 24.24
CA ALA A 2 -6.83 6.92 23.17
C ALA A 2 -7.73 5.74 22.78
N VAL A 3 -9.02 5.83 23.11
CA VAL A 3 -10.01 4.87 22.61
C VAL A 3 -10.35 5.33 21.20
N LEU A 4 -9.79 4.65 20.20
CA LEU A 4 -10.26 4.79 18.83
C LEU A 4 -11.67 4.19 18.78
N PRO A 5 -12.72 4.98 18.48
CA PRO A 5 -14.04 4.39 18.24
C PRO A 5 -13.92 3.35 17.12
N ASN A 6 -14.63 2.22 17.23
CA ASN A 6 -14.80 1.21 16.18
C ASN A 6 -15.42 1.85 14.91
N LYS A 7 -14.64 2.64 14.17
CA LYS A 7 -15.05 3.34 12.96
C LYS A 7 -14.88 2.47 11.70
N VAL A 8 -14.20 1.34 11.85
CA VAL A 8 -13.87 0.40 10.77
C VAL A 8 -14.33 -0.98 11.25
N SER A 9 -15.01 -1.72 10.37
CA SER A 9 -15.44 -3.08 10.72
C SER A 9 -14.23 -4.02 10.79
N PRO A 10 -14.27 -5.06 11.64
CA PRO A 10 -13.18 -6.04 11.73
C PRO A 10 -12.84 -6.67 10.37
N GLU A 11 -13.85 -6.90 9.52
CA GLU A 11 -13.67 -7.50 8.20
C GLU A 11 -12.87 -6.58 7.27
N LEU A 12 -13.12 -5.26 7.32
CA LEU A 12 -12.35 -4.29 6.55
C LEU A 12 -10.91 -4.21 7.07
N GLN A 13 -10.72 -4.29 8.39
CA GLN A 13 -9.38 -4.32 8.99
C GLN A 13 -8.59 -5.57 8.57
N ASP A 14 -9.20 -6.74 8.62
CA ASP A 14 -8.59 -8.01 8.23
C ASP A 14 -8.25 -8.02 6.72
N SER A 15 -9.18 -7.57 5.88
CA SER A 15 -8.94 -7.45 4.43
C SER A 15 -7.80 -6.48 4.12
N MET A 16 -7.72 -5.36 4.85
CA MET A 16 -6.65 -4.37 4.69
C MET A 16 -5.29 -4.97 5.09
N PHE A 17 -5.18 -5.59 6.26
CA PHE A 17 -3.92 -6.21 6.69
C PHE A 17 -3.52 -7.41 5.82
N GLY A 18 -4.49 -8.18 5.32
CA GLY A 18 -4.24 -9.24 4.35
C GLY A 18 -3.62 -8.69 3.06
N THR A 19 -4.19 -7.60 2.53
CA THR A 19 -3.67 -6.95 1.31
C THR A 19 -2.27 -6.34 1.54
N LEU A 20 -2.03 -5.72 2.69
CA LEU A 20 -0.71 -5.20 3.04
C LEU A 20 0.32 -6.32 3.15
N LYS A 21 -0.05 -7.47 3.74
CA LYS A 21 0.82 -8.64 3.80
C LYS A 21 1.19 -9.12 2.39
N GLU A 22 0.20 -9.26 1.50
CA GLU A 22 0.44 -9.63 0.10
C GLU A 22 1.39 -8.66 -0.58
N LEU A 23 1.23 -7.35 -0.35
CA LEU A 23 2.08 -6.31 -0.91
C LEU A 23 3.57 -6.48 -0.52
N PHE A 24 3.85 -6.81 0.74
CA PHE A 24 5.22 -7.06 1.19
C PHE A 24 5.76 -8.44 0.79
N ASP A 25 4.89 -9.41 0.52
CA ASP A 25 5.27 -10.75 0.02
C ASP A 25 5.72 -10.72 -1.47
N PHE A 26 5.50 -9.63 -2.22
CA PHE A 26 6.02 -9.50 -3.58
C PHE A 26 7.56 -9.54 -3.64
N PRO A 27 8.15 -9.96 -4.77
CA PRO A 27 9.59 -9.93 -4.97
C PRO A 27 10.17 -8.52 -4.78
N ILE A 28 11.39 -8.44 -4.22
CA ILE A 28 12.11 -7.17 -4.03
C ILE A 28 12.28 -6.44 -5.36
N GLU A 29 12.50 -7.16 -6.46
CA GLU A 29 12.63 -6.59 -7.80
C GLU A 29 11.35 -5.85 -8.23
N THR A 30 10.18 -6.42 -7.95
CA THR A 30 8.89 -5.78 -8.19
C THR A 30 8.74 -4.54 -7.31
N LYS A 31 8.98 -4.66 -6.01
CA LYS A 31 8.86 -3.52 -5.08
C LYS A 31 9.82 -2.38 -5.44
N ALA A 32 11.06 -2.69 -5.79
CA ALA A 32 12.07 -1.69 -6.18
C ALA A 32 11.76 -0.95 -7.48
N GLN A 33 10.88 -1.49 -8.32
CA GLN A 33 10.41 -0.83 -9.54
C GLN A 33 9.21 0.09 -9.31
N THR A 34 8.71 0.22 -8.08
CA THR A 34 7.63 1.17 -7.79
C THR A 34 8.08 2.59 -8.19
N PRO A 35 7.26 3.35 -8.94
CA PRO A 35 7.63 4.69 -9.37
C PRO A 35 8.02 5.61 -8.22
N GLN A 36 9.19 6.25 -8.33
CA GLN A 36 9.68 7.24 -7.38
C GLN A 36 9.82 8.59 -8.08
N GLU A 37 9.01 9.57 -7.69
CA GLU A 37 9.22 10.95 -8.08
C GLU A 37 10.17 11.64 -7.09
N LYS A 38 10.90 12.66 -7.54
CA LYS A 38 11.76 13.47 -6.67
C LYS A 38 10.98 14.72 -6.21
N PRO A 39 11.02 15.08 -4.90
CA PRO A 39 11.67 14.37 -3.80
C PRO A 39 10.98 13.02 -3.49
N VAL A 40 11.75 12.03 -3.04
CA VAL A 40 11.25 10.66 -2.79
C VAL A 40 10.27 10.67 -1.61
N THR A 41 9.01 10.97 -1.90
CA THR A 41 7.88 10.87 -0.95
C THR A 41 7.13 9.55 -1.11
N ASP A 42 7.28 8.93 -2.29
CA ASP A 42 6.51 7.77 -2.72
C ASP A 42 7.48 6.64 -3.15
N GLY A 43 6.99 5.40 -3.16
CA GLY A 43 7.69 4.22 -3.65
C GLY A 43 8.31 3.34 -2.57
N TYR A 44 9.16 2.42 -3.01
CA TYR A 44 9.77 1.40 -2.14
C TYR A 44 11.08 1.87 -1.51
N THR A 45 11.22 1.69 -0.20
CA THR A 45 12.47 1.90 0.53
C THR A 45 12.72 0.74 1.48
N SER A 46 13.97 0.32 1.59
CA SER A 46 14.37 -0.76 2.49
C SER A 46 15.64 -0.35 3.21
N THR A 47 15.61 -0.48 4.53
CA THR A 47 16.74 -0.29 5.43
C THR A 47 16.98 -1.58 6.20
N PRO A 48 18.11 -1.73 6.92
CA PRO A 48 18.35 -2.93 7.73
C PRO A 48 17.28 -3.23 8.79
N PHE A 49 16.46 -2.24 9.16
CA PHE A 49 15.48 -2.36 10.25
C PHE A 49 14.03 -2.34 9.78
N HIS A 50 13.74 -1.76 8.62
CA HIS A 50 12.37 -1.63 8.14
C HIS A 50 12.32 -1.63 6.61
N GLU A 51 11.20 -2.14 6.13
CA GLU A 51 10.77 -2.07 4.75
C GLU A 51 9.55 -1.15 4.69
N SER A 52 9.51 -0.25 3.71
CA SER A 52 8.43 0.71 3.54
C SER A 52 8.06 0.84 2.07
N LEU A 53 6.76 0.98 1.83
CA LEU A 53 6.21 1.07 0.49
C LEU A 53 5.08 2.10 0.52
N ALA A 54 5.30 3.23 -0.15
CA ALA A 54 4.39 4.35 -0.18
C ALA A 54 3.76 4.49 -1.57
N ALA A 55 2.44 4.67 -1.62
CA ALA A 55 1.73 5.06 -2.82
C ALA A 55 1.37 6.54 -2.71
N GLY A 56 1.53 7.31 -3.79
CA GLY A 56 1.04 8.68 -3.81
C GLY A 56 -0.48 8.71 -3.66
N THR A 57 -1.00 9.73 -2.97
CA THR A 57 -2.44 9.88 -2.69
C THR A 57 -3.25 10.37 -3.89
N ASP A 58 -2.59 10.67 -5.01
CA ASP A 58 -3.25 11.06 -6.25
C ASP A 58 -3.89 9.84 -6.94
N SER A 59 -5.03 10.07 -7.60
CA SER A 59 -5.80 9.01 -8.28
C SER A 59 -5.03 8.33 -9.43
N GLU A 60 -4.16 9.05 -10.14
CA GLU A 60 -3.33 8.49 -11.20
C GLU A 60 -2.17 7.68 -10.59
N LYS A 61 -1.55 8.21 -9.54
CA LYS A 61 -0.45 7.53 -8.82
C LYS A 61 -0.91 6.23 -8.16
N SER A 62 -2.04 6.27 -7.46
CA SER A 62 -2.64 5.09 -6.83
C SER A 62 -3.02 4.02 -7.85
N ARG A 63 -3.53 4.41 -9.03
CA ARG A 63 -3.84 3.48 -10.13
C ARG A 63 -2.58 2.89 -10.77
N THR A 64 -1.55 3.71 -10.97
CA THR A 64 -0.26 3.25 -11.50
C THR A 64 0.38 2.25 -10.55
N PHE A 65 0.33 2.54 -9.25
CA PHE A 65 0.78 1.65 -8.20
C PHE A 65 -0.01 0.34 -8.18
N GLU A 66 -1.34 0.39 -8.27
CA GLU A 66 -2.17 -0.82 -8.33
C GLU A 66 -1.78 -1.70 -9.52
N HIS A 67 -1.70 -1.12 -10.72
CA HIS A 67 -1.34 -1.88 -11.94
C HIS A 67 0.07 -2.48 -11.89
N HIS A 68 0.98 -1.86 -11.12
CA HIS A 68 2.35 -2.35 -10.94
C HIS A 68 2.40 -3.69 -10.18
N PHE A 69 1.61 -3.83 -9.11
CA PHE A 69 1.56 -5.05 -8.29
C PHE A 69 0.50 -6.03 -8.81
N TRP A 70 -0.63 -5.52 -9.28
CA TRP A 70 -1.76 -6.30 -9.78
C TRP A 70 -2.16 -5.78 -11.17
N PRO A 71 -1.50 -6.26 -12.25
CA PRO A 71 -1.81 -5.84 -13.62
C PRO A 71 -3.27 -6.07 -14.02
N ASN A 72 -3.89 -7.11 -13.45
CA ASN A 72 -5.30 -7.48 -13.65
C ASN A 72 -6.27 -6.78 -12.67
N GLY A 73 -5.76 -5.89 -11.81
CA GLY A 73 -6.51 -5.22 -10.75
C GLY A 73 -6.60 -6.04 -9.45
N ASN A 74 -6.86 -5.33 -8.35
CA ASN A 74 -7.12 -5.90 -7.04
C ASN A 74 -8.19 -5.08 -6.30
N ASP A 75 -9.41 -5.63 -6.24
CA ASP A 75 -10.53 -4.95 -5.58
C ASP A 75 -10.29 -4.79 -4.06
N GLN A 76 -9.63 -5.74 -3.41
CA GLN A 76 -9.32 -5.64 -1.97
C GLN A 76 -8.38 -4.47 -1.68
N TYR A 77 -7.40 -4.23 -2.56
CA TYR A 77 -6.53 -3.05 -2.50
C TYR A 77 -7.31 -1.75 -2.67
N ARG A 78 -8.20 -1.67 -3.67
CA ARG A 78 -9.00 -0.48 -3.96
C ARG A 78 -9.92 -0.07 -2.80
N TYR A 79 -10.52 -1.04 -2.11
CA TYR A 79 -11.40 -0.77 -0.97
C TYR A 79 -10.62 -0.54 0.34
N GLY A 80 -9.40 -1.07 0.46
CA GLY A 80 -8.58 -0.98 1.68
C GLY A 80 -7.75 0.29 1.83
N PHE A 81 -7.27 0.92 0.75
CA PHE A 81 -6.32 2.03 0.82
C PHE A 81 -6.91 3.43 1.09
N VAL A 82 -8.21 3.53 1.38
CA VAL A 82 -8.93 4.80 1.60
C VAL A 82 -8.47 5.54 2.88
N TYR A 83 -7.62 4.95 3.73
CA TYR A 83 -7.28 5.49 5.04
C TYR A 83 -5.81 5.29 5.45
N ILE A 84 -4.83 5.60 4.59
CA ILE A 84 -3.44 5.73 5.06
C ILE A 84 -2.77 6.91 4.33
N CYS A 85 -2.67 8.05 5.05
CA CYS A 85 -1.73 9.14 4.79
C CYS A 85 -0.78 9.22 5.99
#